data_AF-A0A9D5VYR3-F1
#
_entry.id   AF-A0A9D5VYR3-F1
#
_cell.length_a   1.000
_cell.length_b   1.000
_cell.length_c   1.000
_cell.angle_alpha   90.00
_cell.angle_beta   90.00
_cell.angle_gamma   90.00
#
_symmetry.space_group_name_H-M   'P 1'
#
loop_
_entity.id
_entity.type
_entity.pdbx_description
1 polymer ?
#
loop_
_entity_poly.entity_id
_entity_poly.type
_entity_poly.pdbx_seq_one_letter_code
_entity_poly.pdbx_strand_id
1 'polypeptide(L)'
;GLNVGDIAIAAEEIYGDEGVLCLDGFKDMTEIGLPIIITNNRQFYNKIELDKETIDKVFNIINKSYTCKKGTFITVSTCSGTLKRAKELKESYNGLCENMEGASIAHISNLYGLKMVEIRGISNIVEDRNKSAWDINLASRNAQEAVLAVLKAL
;
A
#
# COMPACT_ATOMS: atom_id res chain seq x y z
N GLY A 1 -13.45 -7.26 4.18
CA GLY A 1 -12.24 -6.43 4.05
C GLY A 1 -11.15 -7.00 4.92
N LEU A 2 -10.31 -6.13 5.48
CA LEU A 2 -9.42 -6.41 6.62
C LEU A 2 -10.09 -5.94 7.91
N ASN A 3 -9.62 -6.44 9.04
CA ASN A 3 -9.97 -5.97 10.39
C ASN A 3 -8.72 -5.46 11.12
N VAL A 4 -8.93 -4.73 12.22
CA VAL A 4 -7.84 -4.32 13.12
C VAL A 4 -7.11 -5.57 13.63
N GLY A 5 -5.78 -5.58 13.55
CA GLY A 5 -4.92 -6.70 13.89
C GLY A 5 -4.58 -7.65 12.72
N ASP A 6 -5.30 -7.58 11.60
CA ASP A 6 -4.94 -8.35 10.40
C ASP A 6 -3.63 -7.83 9.79
N ILE A 7 -2.99 -8.66 8.96
CA ILE A 7 -1.83 -8.27 8.16
C ILE A 7 -2.24 -8.00 6.71
N ALA A 8 -1.77 -6.89 6.16
CA ALA A 8 -1.87 -6.56 4.75
C ALA A 8 -0.48 -6.62 4.10
N ILE A 9 -0.43 -7.10 2.85
CA ILE A 9 0.80 -7.19 2.05
C ILE A 9 0.57 -6.47 0.72
N ALA A 10 1.45 -5.54 0.35
CA ALA A 10 1.31 -4.87 -0.94
C ALA A 10 1.61 -5.85 -2.08
N ALA A 11 0.70 -5.95 -3.04
CA ALA A 11 0.96 -6.59 -4.34
C ALA A 11 1.46 -5.56 -5.38
N GLU A 12 0.99 -4.33 -5.22
CA GLU A 12 1.40 -3.14 -5.97
C GLU A 12 1.16 -1.93 -5.07
N GLU A 13 1.89 -0.86 -5.35
CA GLU A 13 1.75 0.43 -4.70
C GLU A 13 1.29 1.48 -5.70
N ILE A 14 0.47 2.42 -5.23
CA ILE A 14 -0.08 3.50 -6.03
C ILE A 14 0.17 4.81 -5.31
N TYR A 15 0.77 5.78 -6.01
CA TYR A 15 0.70 7.18 -5.61
C TYR A 15 -0.73 7.69 -5.77
N GLY A 16 -1.51 7.69 -4.68
CA GLY A 16 -2.96 7.93 -4.70
C GLY A 16 -3.37 9.40 -4.77
N ASP A 17 -2.43 10.32 -4.55
CA ASP A 17 -2.65 11.76 -4.59
C ASP A 17 -1.72 12.51 -5.55
N GLU A 18 -0.87 11.81 -6.30
CA GLU A 18 0.01 12.42 -7.30
C GLU A 18 -0.74 12.62 -8.61
N GLY A 19 -1.03 13.87 -8.94
CA GLY A 19 -1.86 14.24 -10.08
C GLY A 19 -2.40 15.66 -9.94
N VAL A 20 -3.48 15.96 -10.66
CA VAL A 20 -4.14 17.28 -10.64
C VAL A 20 -5.61 17.11 -10.28
N LEU A 21 -6.07 17.85 -9.29
CA LEU A 21 -7.50 17.91 -8.96
C LEU A 21 -8.18 19.01 -9.79
N CYS A 22 -9.08 18.61 -10.68
CA CYS A 22 -9.87 19.47 -11.53
C CYS A 22 -11.33 19.57 -11.04
N LEU A 23 -12.12 20.47 -11.65
CA LEU A 23 -13.55 20.61 -11.34
C LEU A 23 -14.36 19.33 -11.60
N ASP A 24 -13.93 18.52 -12.57
CA ASP A 24 -14.54 17.25 -12.95
C ASP A 24 -13.94 16.03 -12.23
N GLY A 25 -12.97 16.23 -11.33
CA GLY A 25 -12.37 15.18 -10.52
C GLY A 25 -10.84 15.14 -10.58
N PHE A 26 -10.28 14.13 -9.92
CA PHE A 26 -8.84 13.89 -9.90
C PHE A 26 -8.35 13.28 -11.21
N LYS A 27 -7.26 13.84 -11.75
CA LYS A 27 -6.55 13.41 -12.96
C LYS A 27 -5.21 12.85 -12.54
N ASP A 28 -4.99 11.57 -12.74
CA ASP A 28 -3.74 10.91 -12.33
C ASP A 28 -2.57 11.27 -13.26
N MET A 29 -1.37 10.79 -12.95
CA MET A 29 -0.18 11.08 -13.74
C MET A 29 -0.26 10.49 -15.16
N THR A 30 -1.04 9.42 -15.34
CA THR A 30 -1.30 8.80 -16.66
C THR A 30 -2.12 9.73 -17.53
N GLU A 31 -3.21 10.29 -16.99
CA GLU A 31 -4.12 11.16 -17.72
C GLU A 31 -3.48 12.50 -18.09
N ILE A 32 -2.60 13.03 -17.24
CA ILE A 32 -1.83 14.26 -17.54
C ILE A 32 -0.58 14.00 -18.40
N GLY A 33 -0.20 12.73 -18.63
CA GLY A 33 0.93 12.35 -19.49
C GLY A 33 2.31 12.64 -18.91
N LEU A 34 2.45 12.66 -17.57
CA LEU A 34 3.72 12.95 -16.87
C LEU A 34 4.18 11.72 -16.08
N PRO A 35 5.10 10.89 -16.59
CA PRO A 35 5.58 9.73 -15.83
C PRO A 35 6.35 10.16 -14.57
N ILE A 36 6.14 9.43 -13.47
CA ILE A 36 6.83 9.64 -12.18
C ILE A 36 8.24 9.05 -12.23
N ILE A 37 8.37 7.85 -12.80
CA ILE A 37 9.65 7.14 -12.92
C ILE A 37 9.95 6.92 -14.40
N ILE A 38 11.14 7.33 -14.82
CA ILE A 38 11.67 7.06 -16.15
C ILE A 38 12.97 6.29 -15.99
N THR A 39 12.97 5.01 -16.35
CA THR A 39 14.18 4.20 -16.49
C THR A 39 14.35 3.78 -17.94
N ASN A 40 15.54 3.28 -18.30
CA ASN A 40 15.98 3.10 -19.69
C ASN A 40 14.96 2.42 -20.63
N ASN A 41 14.06 1.57 -20.12
CA ASN A 41 13.03 0.89 -20.93
C ASN A 41 11.60 0.92 -20.33
N ARG A 42 11.34 1.66 -19.25
CA ARG A 42 10.02 1.66 -18.59
C ARG A 42 9.66 3.03 -18.04
N GLN A 43 8.39 3.37 -18.21
CA GLN A 43 7.75 4.52 -17.58
C GLN A 43 6.74 4.02 -16.56
N PHE A 44 6.79 4.57 -15.36
CA PHE A 44 5.80 4.33 -14.33
C PHE A 44 5.10 5.65 -14.04
N TYR A 45 3.79 5.60 -14.04
CA TYR A 45 2.93 6.70 -13.61
C TYR A 45 2.64 6.50 -12.12
N ASN A 46 1.38 6.46 -11.70
CA ASN A 46 1.03 6.28 -10.29
C ASN A 46 1.34 4.87 -9.75
N LYS A 47 1.28 3.84 -10.60
CA LYS A 47 1.27 2.43 -10.20
C LYS A 47 2.65 1.77 -10.33
N ILE A 48 3.07 1.06 -9.29
CA ILE A 48 4.32 0.29 -9.23
C ILE A 48 4.00 -1.14 -8.78
N GLU A 49 4.20 -2.10 -9.68
CA GLU A 49 3.99 -3.53 -9.40
C GLU A 49 5.17 -4.12 -8.63
N LEU A 50 4.87 -4.92 -7.60
CA LEU A 50 5.88 -5.64 -6.83
C LEU A 50 6.09 -7.06 -7.36
N ASP A 51 7.22 -7.68 -7.01
CA ASP A 51 7.60 -9.00 -7.51
C ASP A 51 6.63 -10.09 -7.02
N LYS A 52 5.74 -10.55 -7.91
CA LYS A 52 4.67 -11.50 -7.58
C LYS A 52 5.16 -12.78 -6.88
N GLU A 53 6.29 -13.34 -7.33
CA GLU A 53 6.81 -14.58 -6.74
C GLU A 53 7.24 -14.37 -5.28
N THR A 54 7.94 -13.26 -5.01
CA THR A 54 8.32 -12.86 -3.66
C THR A 54 7.08 -12.61 -2.79
N ILE A 55 6.09 -11.88 -3.31
CA ILE A 55 4.85 -11.59 -2.58
C ILE A 55 4.06 -12.88 -2.26
N ASP A 56 3.95 -13.81 -3.21
CA ASP A 56 3.28 -15.09 -3.02
C ASP A 56 3.96 -15.95 -1.94
N LYS A 57 5.30 -15.99 -1.94
CA LYS A 57 6.08 -16.69 -0.90
C LYS A 57 5.84 -16.08 0.48
N VAL A 58 5.94 -14.76 0.60
CA VAL A 58 5.72 -14.05 1.88
C VAL A 58 4.30 -14.25 2.38
N PHE A 59 3.30 -14.11 1.51
CA PHE A 59 1.90 -14.37 1.87
C PHE A 59 1.72 -15.78 2.44
N ASN A 60 2.28 -16.81 1.80
CA ASN A 60 2.17 -18.18 2.27
C ASN A 60 2.86 -18.43 3.63
N ILE A 61 3.89 -17.66 3.97
CA ILE A 61 4.54 -17.73 5.28
C ILE A 61 3.66 -17.08 6.35
N ILE A 62 3.20 -15.85 6.10
CA ILE A 62 2.42 -15.07 7.07
C ILE A 62 1.04 -15.68 7.32
N ASN A 63 0.39 -16.22 6.29
CA ASN A 63 -0.95 -16.81 6.37
C ASN A 63 -1.04 -18.06 7.25
N LYS A 64 0.09 -18.57 7.76
CA LYS A 64 0.12 -19.69 8.72
C LYS A 64 -0.24 -19.25 10.15
N SER A 65 0.04 -17.99 10.49
CA SER A 65 -0.08 -17.47 11.86
C SER A 65 -1.00 -16.27 11.97
N TYR A 66 -1.28 -15.59 10.86
CA TYR A 66 -2.09 -14.38 10.81
C TYR A 66 -3.15 -14.46 9.72
N THR A 67 -4.34 -13.93 10.01
CA THR A 67 -5.27 -13.53 8.95
C THR A 67 -4.57 -12.46 8.11
N CYS A 68 -4.36 -12.75 6.83
CA CYS A 68 -3.69 -11.81 5.95
C CYS A 68 -4.33 -11.70 4.57
N LYS A 69 -4.17 -10.54 3.95
CA LYS A 69 -4.57 -10.28 2.56
C LYS A 69 -3.45 -9.57 1.83
N LYS A 70 -3.40 -9.77 0.51
CA LYS A 70 -2.55 -9.00 -0.39
C LYS A 70 -3.38 -8.28 -1.43
N GLY A 71 -2.91 -7.13 -1.88
CA GLY A 71 -3.61 -6.30 -2.86
C GLY A 71 -2.97 -4.94 -3.05
N THR A 72 -3.70 -4.04 -3.70
CA THR A 72 -3.25 -2.69 -4.02
C THR A 72 -3.15 -1.85 -2.75
N PHE A 73 -1.98 -1.29 -2.50
CA PHE A 73 -1.80 -0.27 -1.48
C PHE A 73 -1.81 1.12 -2.13
N ILE A 74 -2.26 2.10 -1.36
CA ILE A 74 -2.38 3.48 -1.81
C ILE A 74 -1.55 4.34 -0.87
N THR A 75 -0.50 4.94 -1.41
CA THR A 75 0.34 5.90 -0.72
C THR A 75 -0.16 7.31 -0.95
N VAL A 76 -0.35 8.07 0.12
CA VAL A 76 -0.76 9.47 0.09
C VAL A 76 0.13 10.32 1.00
N SER A 77 0.39 11.57 0.62
CA SER A 77 1.04 12.56 1.47
C SER A 77 0.08 13.13 2.52
N THR A 78 -1.23 13.07 2.25
CA THR A 78 -2.30 13.48 3.20
C THR A 78 -3.27 12.33 3.42
N CYS A 79 -3.17 11.67 4.58
CA CYS A 79 -4.05 10.55 4.95
C CYS A 79 -5.54 10.95 4.91
N SER A 80 -6.39 10.01 4.50
CA SER A 80 -7.84 10.17 4.50
C SER A 80 -8.37 10.40 5.91
N GLY A 81 -8.89 11.61 6.14
CA GLY A 81 -9.61 11.96 7.38
C GLY A 81 -11.13 11.73 7.30
N THR A 82 -11.65 11.28 6.15
CA THR A 82 -13.08 11.09 5.90
C THR A 82 -13.35 9.78 5.18
N LEU A 83 -14.51 9.18 5.46
CA LEU A 83 -14.99 7.99 4.75
C LEU A 83 -15.21 8.28 3.25
N LYS A 84 -15.59 9.52 2.90
CA LYS A 84 -15.76 9.92 1.50
C LYS A 84 -14.46 9.78 0.72
N ARG A 85 -13.36 10.36 1.20
CA ARG A 85 -12.06 10.28 0.53
C ARG A 85 -11.55 8.84 0.42
N ALA A 86 -11.74 8.06 1.48
CA ALA A 86 -11.37 6.65 1.50
C ALA A 86 -12.12 5.84 0.42
N LYS A 87 -13.41 6.12 0.22
CA LYS A 87 -14.22 5.50 -0.83
C LYS A 87 -13.77 5.90 -2.22
N GLU A 88 -13.51 7.19 -2.45
CA GLU A 88 -12.98 7.69 -3.73
C GLU A 88 -11.70 6.95 -4.11
N LEU A 89 -10.72 6.89 -3.19
CA LEU A 89 -9.46 6.17 -3.42
C LEU A 89 -9.67 4.68 -3.67
N LYS A 90 -10.56 4.04 -2.89
CA LYS A 90 -10.88 2.62 -3.09
C LYS A 90 -11.55 2.35 -4.43
N GLU A 91 -12.44 3.22 -4.88
CA GLU A 91 -13.15 3.07 -6.16
C GLU A 91 -12.20 3.32 -7.35
N SER A 92 -11.32 4.32 -7.26
CA SER A 92 -10.34 4.62 -8.30
C SER A 92 -9.28 3.52 -8.46
N TYR A 93 -8.87 2.89 -7.36
CA TYR A 93 -7.67 2.06 -7.34
C TYR A 93 -7.87 0.63 -6.81
N ASN A 94 -9.11 0.24 -6.47
CA ASN A 94 -9.40 -1.02 -5.79
C ASN A 94 -8.54 -1.23 -4.52
N GLY A 95 -8.32 -0.14 -3.77
CA GLY A 95 -7.40 -0.08 -2.64
C GLY A 95 -7.75 -1.04 -1.49
N LEU A 96 -6.74 -1.76 -1.03
CA LEU A 96 -6.79 -2.63 0.16
C LEU A 96 -6.35 -1.89 1.43
N CYS A 97 -5.30 -1.08 1.34
CA CYS A 97 -4.70 -0.36 2.47
C CYS A 97 -4.20 1.01 2.01
N GLU A 98 -4.43 2.05 2.83
CA GLU A 98 -3.83 3.37 2.67
C GLU A 98 -2.59 3.47 3.58
N ASN A 99 -1.53 4.11 3.11
CA ASN A 99 -0.34 4.45 3.90
C ASN A 99 0.33 5.74 3.34
N MET A 100 1.50 6.13 3.84
CA MET A 100 2.16 7.38 3.46
C MET A 100 3.58 7.22 2.90
N GLU A 101 4.06 5.98 2.70
CA GLU A 101 5.47 5.74 2.35
C GLU A 101 5.69 4.71 1.24
N GLY A 102 4.79 3.73 1.07
CA GLY A 102 5.03 2.49 0.32
C GLY A 102 5.43 2.73 -1.13
N ALA A 103 4.70 3.59 -1.86
CA ALA A 103 5.00 3.92 -3.25
C ALA A 103 6.36 4.59 -3.41
N SER A 104 6.80 5.40 -2.45
CA SER A 104 8.14 6.00 -2.49
C SER A 104 9.26 4.96 -2.30
N ILE A 105 9.04 3.97 -1.43
CA ILE A 105 9.99 2.86 -1.24
C ILE A 105 10.00 1.95 -2.47
N ALA A 106 8.84 1.68 -3.06
CA ALA A 106 8.70 0.92 -4.30
C ALA A 106 9.36 1.62 -5.49
N HIS A 107 9.22 2.95 -5.57
CA HIS A 107 9.87 3.78 -6.56
C HIS A 107 11.39 3.64 -6.48
N ILE A 108 11.98 3.88 -5.31
CA ILE A 108 13.43 3.77 -5.14
C ILE A 108 13.89 2.34 -5.40
N SER A 109 13.18 1.32 -4.89
CA SER A 109 13.51 -0.08 -5.15
C SER A 109 13.57 -0.38 -6.65
N ASN A 110 12.62 0.13 -7.43
CA ASN A 110 12.58 -0.03 -8.87
C ASN A 110 13.73 0.70 -9.59
N LEU A 111 14.12 1.91 -9.14
CA LEU A 111 15.28 2.63 -9.68
C LEU A 111 16.59 1.86 -9.48
N TYR A 112 16.74 1.15 -8.37
CA TYR A 112 17.94 0.37 -8.03
C TYR A 112 17.84 -1.12 -8.41
N GLY A 113 16.74 -1.55 -9.04
CA GLY A 113 16.54 -2.96 -9.41
C GLY A 113 16.44 -3.92 -8.21
N LEU A 114 15.97 -3.42 -7.06
CA LEU A 114 15.81 -4.19 -5.83
C LEU A 114 14.40 -4.77 -5.75
N LYS A 115 14.30 -6.03 -5.30
CA LYS A 115 13.02 -6.62 -4.88
C LYS A 115 12.69 -6.09 -3.49
N MET A 116 11.43 -5.70 -3.28
CA MET A 116 10.93 -5.30 -1.97
C MET A 116 9.62 -6.01 -1.63
N VAL A 117 9.29 -6.00 -0.35
CA VAL A 117 8.02 -6.46 0.19
C VAL A 117 7.57 -5.45 1.23
N GLU A 118 6.31 -5.04 1.15
CA GLU A 118 5.69 -4.20 2.17
C GLU A 118 4.66 -5.00 2.95
N ILE A 119 4.81 -4.97 4.27
CA ILE A 119 3.94 -5.65 5.23
C ILE A 119 3.43 -4.60 6.21
N ARG A 120 2.12 -4.45 6.32
CA ARG A 120 1.46 -3.52 7.25
C ARG A 120 0.54 -4.31 8.19
N GLY A 121 0.61 -4.00 9.48
CA GLY A 121 -0.44 -4.38 10.42
C GLY A 121 -1.55 -3.34 10.40
N ILE A 122 -2.80 -3.78 10.42
CA ILE A 122 -3.94 -2.87 10.37
C ILE A 122 -4.26 -2.33 11.76
N SER A 123 -4.01 -1.03 11.96
CA SER A 123 -4.26 -0.34 13.25
C SER A 123 -5.67 0.22 13.38
N ASN A 124 -6.32 0.52 12.26
CA ASN A 124 -7.68 1.03 12.20
C ASN A 124 -8.29 0.76 10.83
N ILE A 125 -9.61 0.85 10.73
CA ILE A 125 -10.32 0.96 9.45
C ILE A 125 -10.47 2.45 9.15
N VAL A 126 -10.35 2.84 7.88
CA VAL A 126 -10.54 4.23 7.49
C VAL A 126 -12.02 4.59 7.66
N GLU A 127 -12.27 5.57 8.52
CA GLU A 127 -13.56 6.14 8.85
C GLU A 127 -13.41 7.65 9.01
N ASP A 128 -14.49 8.36 9.32
CA ASP A 128 -14.37 9.77 9.71
C ASP A 128 -13.52 9.85 10.98
N ARG A 129 -12.46 10.68 10.89
CA ARG A 129 -11.29 10.58 11.78
C ARG A 129 -11.65 10.41 13.26
N ASN A 130 -11.41 9.21 13.77
CA ASN A 130 -11.57 8.88 15.17
C ASN A 130 -10.33 8.12 15.69
N LYS A 131 -9.50 8.80 16.49
CA LYS A 131 -8.27 8.20 17.02
C LYS A 131 -8.51 7.15 18.09
N SER A 132 -9.67 7.13 18.75
CA SER A 132 -9.92 6.18 19.85
C SER A 132 -10.09 4.74 19.36
N ALA A 133 -10.34 4.54 18.06
CA ALA A 133 -10.49 3.23 17.43
C ALA A 133 -9.14 2.61 17.00
N TRP A 134 -8.02 3.32 17.21
CA TRP A 134 -6.72 2.91 16.70
C TRP A 134 -5.99 2.02 17.70
N ASP A 135 -5.54 0.85 17.26
CA ASP A 135 -4.65 -0.02 18.02
C ASP A 135 -3.29 -0.15 17.32
N ILE A 136 -2.48 0.90 17.46
CA ILE A 136 -1.14 0.97 16.88
C ILE A 136 -0.22 -0.10 17.48
N ASN A 137 -0.36 -0.38 18.78
CA ASN A 137 0.50 -1.34 19.47
C ASN A 137 0.27 -2.77 18.96
N LEU A 138 -0.98 -3.17 18.79
CA LEU A 138 -1.33 -4.46 18.20
C LEU A 138 -0.83 -4.55 16.76
N ALA A 139 -1.15 -3.56 15.93
CA ALA A 139 -0.76 -3.54 14.53
C ALA A 139 0.76 -3.60 14.33
N SER A 140 1.51 -2.81 15.11
CA SER A 140 2.97 -2.78 15.04
C SER A 140 3.57 -4.11 15.50
N ARG A 141 3.06 -4.69 16.59
CA ARG A 141 3.51 -6.01 17.06
C ARG A 141 3.29 -7.10 16.02
N ASN A 142 2.07 -7.18 15.48
CA ASN A 142 1.72 -8.19 14.49
C ASN A 142 2.59 -8.04 13.22
N ALA A 143 2.82 -6.80 12.75
CA ALA A 143 3.68 -6.54 11.62
C ALA A 143 5.14 -6.98 11.87
N GLN A 144 5.69 -6.67 13.05
CA GLN A 144 7.05 -7.09 13.43
C GLN A 144 7.17 -8.60 13.50
N GLU A 145 6.21 -9.29 14.13
CA GLU A 145 6.19 -10.74 14.21
C GLU A 145 6.05 -11.41 12.84
N ALA A 146 5.22 -10.84 11.95
CA ALA A 146 5.08 -11.31 10.58
C ALA A 146 6.40 -11.17 9.79
N VAL A 147 7.09 -10.03 9.92
CA VAL A 147 8.42 -9.83 9.33
C VAL A 147 9.43 -10.84 9.88
N LEU A 148 9.47 -11.06 11.19
CA LEU A 148 10.35 -12.05 11.81
C LEU A 148 10.06 -13.48 11.33
N ALA A 149 8.80 -13.83 11.10
CA ALA A 149 8.42 -15.13 10.56
C ALA A 149 8.94 -15.31 9.13
N VAL A 150 8.86 -14.27 8.30
CA VAL A 150 9.42 -14.26 6.94
C VAL A 150 10.94 -14.43 7.00
N LEU A 151 11.65 -13.62 7.80
CA LEU A 151 13.11 -13.67 7.89
C LEU A 151 13.66 -15.02 8.36
N LYS A 152 12.91 -15.74 9.21
CA LYS A 152 13.29 -17.10 9.67
C LYS A 152 13.05 -18.20 8.63
N ALA A 153 12.22 -17.93 7.62
CA ALA A 153 11.80 -18.89 6.60
C ALA A 153 12.48 -18.67 5.24
N LEU A 154 13.25 -17.58 5.10
CA LEU A 154 14.19 -17.34 4.01
C LEU A 154 15.48 -18.13 4.24
#